data_AF-A0ABD0RYL6-F1
#
_entry.id   AF-A0ABD0RYL6-F1
#
_cell.length_a   1.000
_cell.length_b   1.000
_cell.length_c   1.000
_cell.angle_alpha   90.00
_cell.angle_beta   90.00
_cell.angle_gamma   90.00
#
_symmetry.space_group_name_H-M   'P 1'
#
loop_
_entity.id
_entity.type
_entity.pdbx_description
1 polymer ?
#
loop_
_entity_poly.entity_id
_entity_poly.type
_entity_poly.pdbx_seq_one_letter_code
_entity_poly.pdbx_strand_id
1 'polypeptide(L)' 'DLSILTDSAKALADSLNNATIENFPYFNTLLRILATRCMMQAVYFCSGMDSDFHHYGLASPIYTHFTSPIR' A
#
# COMPACT_ATOMS: atom_id res chain seq x y z
N ASP A 1 -8.72 22.09 4.07
CA ASP A 1 -9.37 20.78 4.22
C ASP A 1 -8.40 19.66 3.93
N LEU A 2 -8.45 18.61 4.73
CA LEU A 2 -7.65 17.40 4.52
C LEU A 2 -8.29 16.56 3.41
N SER A 3 -7.56 16.30 2.32
CA SER A 3 -8.00 15.46 1.22
C SER A 3 -7.06 14.28 1.03
N ILE A 4 -7.61 13.06 0.95
CA ILE A 4 -6.86 11.84 0.64
C ILE A 4 -7.08 11.47 -0.82
N LEU A 5 -5.98 11.33 -1.56
CA LEU A 5 -6.00 11.03 -2.99
C LEU A 5 -5.83 9.53 -3.19
N THR A 6 -6.71 8.90 -3.96
CA THR A 6 -6.75 7.43 -4.15
C THR A 6 -6.62 7.01 -5.61
N ASP A 7 -6.16 7.91 -6.47
CA ASP A 7 -5.97 7.74 -7.91
C ASP A 7 -4.75 6.88 -8.25
N SER A 8 -3.69 6.94 -7.44
CA SER A 8 -2.47 6.16 -7.64
C SER A 8 -1.78 5.82 -6.32
N ALA A 9 -0.90 4.81 -6.32
CA ALA A 9 -0.09 4.45 -5.16
C ALA A 9 0.75 5.63 -4.65
N LYS A 10 1.30 6.43 -5.58
CA LYS A 10 2.09 7.63 -5.27
C LYS A 10 1.23 8.72 -4.64
N ALA A 11 0.09 9.06 -5.26
CA ALA A 11 -0.77 10.12 -4.75
C ALA A 11 -1.37 9.76 -3.37
N LEU A 12 -1.69 8.48 -3.14
CA LEU A 12 -2.09 7.98 -1.83
C LEU A 12 -0.97 8.14 -0.80
N ALA A 13 0.25 7.73 -1.13
CA ALA A 13 1.40 7.88 -0.24
C ALA A 13 1.67 9.36 0.09
N ASP A 14 1.69 10.23 -0.91
CA ASP A 14 1.97 11.66 -0.75
C ASP A 14 0.88 12.36 0.06
N SER A 15 -0.40 12.10 -0.22
CA SER A 15 -1.52 12.68 0.55
C SER A 15 -1.57 12.15 1.99
N LEU A 16 -1.26 10.87 2.22
CA LEU A 16 -1.11 10.33 3.57
C LEU A 16 0.08 10.94 4.30
N ASN A 17 1.23 11.20 3.65
CA ASN A 17 2.37 11.86 4.29
C ASN A 17 2.02 13.26 4.81
N ASN A 18 1.20 13.99 4.05
CA ASN A 18 0.76 15.34 4.39
C ASN A 18 -0.43 15.36 5.38
N ALA A 19 -1.04 14.22 5.68
CA ALA A 19 -2.20 14.11 6.56
C ALA A 19 -1.82 14.20 8.05
N THR A 20 -1.41 15.38 8.51
CA THR A 20 -1.02 15.64 9.89
C THR A 20 -1.94 16.68 10.55
N ILE A 21 -2.13 16.55 11.86
CA ILE A 21 -2.89 17.48 12.69
C ILE A 21 -2.03 17.76 13.92
N GLU A 22 -1.67 19.03 14.15
CA GLU A 22 -0.73 19.45 15.20
C GLU A 22 -1.13 18.94 16.59
N ASN A 23 -2.41 19.07 16.93
CA ASN A 23 -2.95 18.62 18.21
C ASN A 23 -3.27 17.11 18.28
N PHE A 24 -3.03 16.36 17.20
CA PHE A 24 -3.25 14.91 17.17
C PHE A 24 -2.14 14.17 16.40
N PRO A 25 -0.94 14.01 16.98
CA PRO A 25 0.20 13.38 16.31
C PRO A 25 -0.06 11.94 15.84
N TYR A 26 -0.93 11.20 16.53
CA TYR A 26 -1.28 9.82 16.19
C TYR A 26 -2.27 9.69 15.02
N PHE A 27 -2.86 10.80 14.56
CA PHE A 27 -3.82 10.84 13.46
C PHE A 27 -3.30 10.16 12.19
N ASN A 28 -2.05 10.47 11.81
CA ASN A 28 -1.44 9.95 10.60
C ASN A 28 -1.33 8.41 10.64
N THR A 29 -0.89 7.89 11.78
CA THR A 29 -0.75 6.45 12.01
C THR A 29 -2.09 5.74 11.94
N LEU A 30 -3.14 6.30 12.58
CA LEU A 30 -4.50 5.76 12.49
C LEU A 30 -4.98 5.70 11.05
N LEU A 31 -4.78 6.78 10.30
CA LEU A 31 -5.23 6.86 8.93
C LEU A 31 -4.50 5.83 8.04
N ARG A 32 -3.21 5.61 8.26
CA ARG A 32 -2.44 4.54 7.58
C ARG A 32 -2.97 3.15 7.91
N ILE A 33 -3.30 2.88 9.17
CA ILE A 33 -3.89 1.58 9.57
C ILE A 33 -5.21 1.36 8.83
N LEU A 34 -6.06 2.39 8.75
CA LEU A 34 -7.31 2.31 8.01
C LEU A 34 -7.08 2.09 6.51
N ALA A 35 -6.14 2.82 5.90
CA ALA A 35 -5.79 2.66 4.50
C ALA A 35 -5.31 1.23 4.18
N THR A 36 -4.45 0.65 5.02
CA THR A 36 -3.98 -0.74 4.86
C THR A 36 -5.12 -1.75 4.93
N ARG A 37 -6.15 -1.51 5.75
CA ARG A 37 -7.34 -2.40 5.83
C ARG A 37 -8.21 -2.36 4.58
N CYS A 38 -8.12 -1.28 3.80
CA CYS A 38 -8.85 -1.14 2.53
C CYS A 38 -8.07 -1.72 1.34
N MET A 39 -6.82 -2.13 1.52
CA MET A 39 -6.01 -2.71 0.45
C MET A 39 -6.47 -4.13 0.12
N MET A 40 -6.41 -4.47 -1.17
CA MET A 40 -6.62 -5.84 -1.62
C MET A 40 -5.50 -6.75 -1.11
N GLN A 41 -5.83 -8.02 -0.89
CA GLN A 41 -4.87 -9.02 -0.44
C GLN A 41 -3.80 -9.27 -1.50
N ALA A 42 -2.52 -9.31 -1.08
CA ALA A 42 -1.45 -9.83 -1.91
C ALA A 42 -1.53 -11.36 -1.98
N VAL A 43 -1.54 -11.90 -3.20
CA VAL A 43 -1.70 -13.33 -3.47
C VAL A 43 -0.57 -13.83 -4.36
N TYR A 44 -0.14 -15.08 -4.14
CA TYR A 44 0.78 -15.75 -5.05
C TYR A 44 0.03 -16.25 -6.29
N PHE A 45 0.73 -16.28 -7.42
CA PHE A 45 0.22 -16.84 -8.66
C PHE A 45 1.37 -17.40 -9.51
N CYS A 46 1.02 -18.23 -10.50
CA CYS A 46 1.96 -18.74 -11.49
C CYS A 46 1.99 -17.80 -12.70
N SER A 47 3.18 -17.49 -13.22
CA SER A 47 3.36 -16.56 -14.35
C SER A 47 2.68 -16.98 -15.66
N GLY A 48 2.26 -18.24 -15.80
CA GLY A 48 1.51 -18.73 -16.97
C GLY A 48 -0.01 -18.65 -16.84
N MET A 49 -0.54 -18.28 -15.67
CA MET A 49 -1.98 -18.28 -15.38
C MET A 49 -2.58 -16.87 -15.28
N ASP A 50 -1.74 -15.86 -15.01
CA ASP A 50 -2.14 -14.46 -14.86
C ASP A 50 -1.16 -13.55 -15.61
N SER A 51 -1.64 -12.38 -16.02
CA SER A 51 -0.87 -11.31 -16.66
C SER A 51 -0.62 -10.12 -15.73
N ASP A 52 -1.27 -10.05 -14.57
CA ASP A 52 -1.04 -8.96 -13.60
C ASP A 52 0.11 -9.28 -12.64
N PHE A 53 1.29 -8.77 -12.95
CA PHE A 53 2.49 -8.90 -12.11
C PHE A 53 2.69 -7.74 -11.14
N HIS A 54 1.87 -6.70 -11.25
CA HIS A 54 2.15 -5.43 -10.58
C HIS A 54 1.88 -5.51 -9.08
N HIS A 55 2.90 -5.21 -8.27
CA HIS A 55 2.77 -5.18 -6.83
C HIS A 55 2.50 -3.75 -6.34
N TYR A 56 1.22 -3.37 -6.24
CA TYR A 56 0.75 -2.04 -5.84
C TYR A 56 1.45 -1.50 -4.58
N GLY A 57 1.47 -2.27 -3.49
CA GLY A 57 2.01 -1.81 -2.20
C GLY A 57 3.52 -1.59 -2.17
N LEU A 58 4.26 -2.13 -3.14
CA LEU A 58 5.72 -1.95 -3.28
C LEU A 58 6.08 -1.05 -4.46
N ALA A 59 5.08 -0.60 -5.23
CA ALA A 59 5.27 0.11 -6.49
C ALA A 59 6.26 -0.60 -7.44
N SER A 60 6.24 -1.94 -7.48
CA SER A 60 7.12 -2.76 -8.31
C SER A 60 6.35 -3.45 -9.44
N PRO A 61 6.88 -3.53 -10.68
CA PRO A 61 6.21 -4.23 -11.78
C PRO A 61 6.17 -5.75 -11.62
N ILE A 62 7.02 -6.34 -10.76
CA ILE A 62 7.05 -7.77 -10.46
C ILE A 62 7.66 -7.99 -9.07
N TYR A 63 7.18 -9.00 -8.33
CA TYR A 63 7.69 -9.31 -7.00
C TYR A 63 7.50 -10.80 -6.65
N THR A 64 8.38 -11.33 -5.78
CA THR A 64 8.25 -12.67 -5.19
C THR A 64 8.94 -12.72 -3.82
N HIS A 65 8.62 -13.73 -3.01
CA HIS A 65 9.30 -14.00 -1.75
C HIS A 65 10.43 -15.02 -1.93
N PHE A 66 11.59 -14.77 -1.29
CA PHE A 66 12.78 -15.62 -1.38
C PHE A 66 13.46 -15.89 -0.03
N THR A 67 13.35 -14.98 0.93
CA THR A 67 14.28 -14.89 2.07
C THR A 67 13.92 -15.77 3.28
N SER A 68 12.92 -16.64 3.20
CA SER A 68 12.54 -17.54 4.32
C SER A 68 11.95 -18.85 3.81
N PRO A 69 12.74 -19.75 3.21
CA PRO A 69 12.21 -21.01 2.67
C PRO A 69 11.59 -21.95 3.74
N ILE A 70 11.93 -21.76 5.02
CA ILE A 70 11.32 -22.50 6.13
C ILE A 70 9.93 -21.93 6.51
N ARG A 71 9.67 -20.63 6.28
CA ARG A 71 8.44 -19.95 6.72
C ARG A 71 7.94 -18.89 5.74
#